data_AF-A0A8W8NT19-F1
#
_entry.id   AF-A0A8W8NT19-F1
#
_cell.length_a   1.000
_cell.length_b   1.000
_cell.length_c   1.000
_cell.angle_alpha   90.00
_cell.angle_beta   90.00
_cell.angle_gamma   90.00
#
_symmetry.space_group_name_H-M   'P 1'
#
loop_
_entity.id
_entity.type
_entity.pdbx_description
1 polymer ?
#
loop_
_entity_poly.entity_id
_entity_poly.type
_entity_poly.pdbx_seq_one_letter_code
_entity_poly.pdbx_strand_id
1 'polypeptide(L)'
;MLDRFVNGLVAISLVISCCHGDDECQEVVVPMCRGLVGYTHTRLPNRFGHVTQSEVYRAIERYWPFMDSDCHKNFRLTVCGTFLPKCSTGSTATVLPCRETCFSAKRGCSQKLKQGGTKWPNRQLKCNRFRRKRQGSCLKAVPNHMAPAPLRYAYCEQNTFSACANLSLQIRTLPNMFLQSDERIIQLEMNQYEALLQSRCHDNLAFLLCGVFAPFCPNDQQPFVLPCRETCEEVEMACAEEFQRLYRGLPWPAKLQCHRYPSGSSQQACATPNDAAIA
;
A
#
# COMPACT_ATOMS: atom_id res chain seq x y z
N MET A 1 54.81 -27.78 38.99
CA MET A 1 53.72 -27.20 39.80
C MET A 1 53.74 -25.71 39.51
N LEU A 2 52.73 -25.11 38.87
CA LEU A 2 51.39 -24.78 39.43
C LEU A 2 51.58 -24.02 40.76
N ASP A 3 51.05 -22.83 41.04
CA ASP A 3 50.12 -21.90 40.37
C ASP A 3 50.36 -20.47 40.96
N ARG A 4 49.92 -19.32 40.43
CA ARG A 4 49.03 -18.93 39.31
C ARG A 4 49.39 -17.51 38.84
N PHE A 5 48.94 -17.07 37.66
CA PHE A 5 48.75 -15.64 37.33
C PHE A 5 47.30 -15.23 37.63
N VAL A 6 47.10 -14.04 38.20
CA VAL A 6 45.77 -13.52 38.54
C VAL A 6 45.10 -12.98 37.27
N ASN A 7 44.05 -13.67 36.80
CA ASN A 7 43.28 -13.27 35.62
C ASN A 7 42.41 -12.03 35.90
N GLY A 8 42.89 -10.86 35.50
CA GLY A 8 42.08 -9.64 35.38
C GLY A 8 41.28 -9.60 34.08
N LEU A 9 40.31 -10.50 33.90
CA LEU A 9 39.40 -10.47 32.76
C LEU A 9 38.27 -9.47 33.00
N VAL A 10 38.44 -8.25 32.49
CA VAL A 10 37.35 -7.27 32.37
C VAL A 10 36.34 -7.82 31.36
N ALA A 11 35.21 -8.33 31.87
CA ALA A 11 34.08 -8.70 31.03
C ALA A 11 33.46 -7.43 30.44
N ILE A 12 33.88 -7.07 29.23
CA ILE A 12 33.16 -6.09 28.41
C ILE A 12 31.84 -6.77 28.01
N SER A 13 30.81 -6.54 28.82
CA SER A 13 29.44 -6.80 28.43
C SER A 13 29.12 -5.92 27.23
N LEU A 14 29.31 -6.48 26.03
CA LEU A 14 28.68 -5.99 24.82
C LEU A 14 27.17 -6.10 25.04
N VAL A 15 26.59 -5.04 25.59
CA VAL A 15 25.16 -4.77 25.50
C VAL A 15 24.90 -4.53 24.02
N ILE A 16 24.67 -5.62 23.29
CA ILE A 16 24.05 -5.57 21.98
C ILE A 16 22.66 -5.03 22.24
N SER A 17 22.53 -3.71 22.15
CA SER A 17 21.26 -3.03 22.04
C SER A 17 20.69 -3.43 20.69
N CYS A 18 20.11 -4.64 20.64
CA CYS A 18 19.27 -5.07 19.54
C CYS A 18 18.24 -3.98 19.35
N CYS A 19 18.23 -3.38 18.16
CA CYS A 19 17.23 -2.41 17.78
C CYS A 19 15.86 -3.05 18.05
N HIS A 20 15.13 -2.52 19.02
CA HIS A 20 13.78 -2.96 19.32
C HIS A 20 12.88 -2.48 18.17
N GLY A 21 12.90 -3.22 17.06
CA GLY A 21 11.82 -3.15 16.09
C GLY A 21 10.59 -3.73 16.76
N ASP A 22 9.48 -3.00 16.76
CA ASP A 22 8.28 -3.33 17.55
C ASP A 22 7.83 -4.78 17.32
N ASP A 23 8.10 -5.64 18.30
CA ASP A 23 7.71 -7.06 18.34
C ASP A 23 6.18 -7.24 18.51
N GLU A 24 5.41 -6.15 18.47
CA GLU A 24 3.97 -6.13 18.62
C GLU A 24 3.24 -6.28 17.26
N CYS A 25 1.94 -6.59 17.33
CA CYS A 25 1.09 -6.63 16.15
C CYS A 25 0.72 -5.21 15.72
N GLN A 26 1.21 -4.75 14.57
CA GLN A 26 0.88 -3.46 13.98
C GLN A 26 -0.32 -3.57 13.01
N GLU A 27 -1.10 -2.50 12.86
CA GLU A 27 -2.21 -2.45 11.89
C GLU A 27 -1.66 -2.52 10.45
N VAL A 28 -2.34 -3.26 9.57
CA VAL A 28 -2.02 -3.29 8.13
C VAL A 28 -2.37 -1.95 7.50
N VAL A 29 -1.37 -1.17 7.12
CA VAL A 29 -1.52 0.13 6.43
C VAL A 29 -1.43 0.02 4.90
N VAL A 30 -0.75 -1.01 4.37
CA VAL A 30 -0.54 -1.24 2.92
C VAL A 30 -1.88 -1.22 2.14
N PRO A 31 -2.19 -0.19 1.33
CA PRO A 31 -3.59 0.05 0.91
C PRO A 31 -4.23 -1.04 0.02
N MET A 32 -3.46 -1.71 -0.84
CA MET A 32 -3.91 -2.87 -1.62
C MET A 32 -4.24 -4.11 -0.76
N CYS A 33 -3.96 -4.06 0.55
CA CYS A 33 -4.17 -5.12 1.53
C CYS A 33 -5.08 -4.70 2.69
N ARG A 34 -4.98 -3.46 3.18
CA ARG A 34 -5.76 -2.94 4.33
C ARG A 34 -7.25 -3.15 4.12
N GLY A 35 -7.91 -3.81 5.07
CA GLY A 35 -9.34 -4.15 5.00
C GLY A 35 -9.72 -5.26 4.00
N LEU A 36 -8.89 -5.59 3.01
CA LEU A 36 -9.24 -6.43 1.86
C LEU A 36 -8.87 -7.92 2.00
N VAL A 37 -8.29 -8.33 3.13
CA VAL A 37 -7.66 -9.66 3.30
C VAL A 37 -8.15 -10.45 4.53
N GLY A 38 -9.20 -9.97 5.20
CA GLY A 38 -9.85 -10.69 6.31
C GLY A 38 -9.08 -10.72 7.63
N TYR A 39 -8.11 -9.83 7.79
CA TYR A 39 -7.45 -9.49 9.05
C TYR A 39 -6.92 -8.06 8.99
N THR A 40 -6.76 -7.43 10.16
CA THR A 40 -6.34 -6.03 10.28
C THR A 40 -4.92 -5.85 10.80
N HIS A 41 -4.28 -6.89 11.35
CA HIS A 41 -2.99 -6.78 12.03
C HIS A 41 -1.92 -7.75 11.49
N THR A 42 -0.68 -7.27 11.41
CA THR A 42 0.50 -8.00 10.96
C THR A 42 1.67 -7.80 11.94
N ARG A 43 2.77 -8.53 11.75
CA ARG A 43 4.05 -8.31 12.44
C ARG A 43 5.16 -8.31 11.40
N LEU A 44 6.10 -7.40 11.56
CA LEU A 44 7.38 -7.35 10.85
C LEU A 44 8.52 -7.54 11.89
N PRO A 45 9.71 -8.02 11.50
CA PRO A 45 10.12 -8.39 10.15
C PRO A 45 9.39 -9.60 9.58
N ASN A 46 9.06 -9.56 8.29
CA ASN A 46 8.55 -10.75 7.59
C ASN A 46 9.70 -11.70 7.18
N ARG A 47 9.35 -12.90 6.70
CA ARG A 47 10.31 -13.94 6.28
C ARG A 47 11.25 -13.57 5.12
N PHE A 48 11.15 -12.37 4.58
CA PHE A 48 12.01 -11.84 3.53
C PHE A 48 12.92 -10.69 4.02
N GLY A 49 12.85 -10.34 5.31
CA GLY A 49 13.68 -9.30 5.93
C GLY A 49 13.11 -7.88 5.85
N HIS A 50 11.91 -7.68 5.29
CA HIS A 50 11.30 -6.33 5.30
C HIS A 50 10.89 -5.98 6.74
N VAL A 51 11.35 -4.84 7.23
CA VAL A 51 11.09 -4.32 8.59
C VAL A 51 9.99 -3.26 8.60
N THR A 52 9.74 -2.58 7.48
CA THR A 52 8.66 -1.58 7.35
C THR A 52 7.56 -2.01 6.38
N GLN A 53 6.33 -1.51 6.57
CA GLN A 53 5.24 -1.74 5.62
C GLN A 53 5.44 -1.01 4.29
N SER A 54 6.20 0.10 4.26
CA SER A 54 6.58 0.79 3.01
C SER A 54 7.58 -0.03 2.16
N GLU A 55 8.50 -0.80 2.79
CA GLU A 55 9.28 -1.82 2.07
C GLU A 55 8.39 -2.92 1.50
N VAL A 56 7.42 -3.41 2.27
CA VAL A 56 6.48 -4.43 1.79
C VAL A 56 5.66 -3.91 0.61
N TYR A 57 5.17 -2.66 0.68
CA TYR A 57 4.49 -2.01 -0.42
C TYR A 57 5.32 -2.06 -1.72
N ARG A 58 6.55 -1.52 -1.69
CA ARG A 58 7.48 -1.55 -2.84
C ARG A 58 7.75 -2.97 -3.35
N ALA A 59 7.81 -3.97 -2.46
CA ALA A 59 8.00 -5.36 -2.86
C ALA A 59 6.79 -5.99 -3.58
N ILE A 60 5.57 -5.44 -3.42
CA ILE A 60 4.33 -6.02 -3.96
C ILE A 60 3.51 -5.11 -4.88
N GLU A 61 3.82 -3.82 -5.01
CA GLU A 61 3.03 -2.84 -5.77
C GLU A 61 2.79 -3.26 -7.22
N ARG A 62 3.78 -3.91 -7.84
CA ARG A 62 3.68 -4.47 -9.21
C ARG A 62 2.61 -5.56 -9.38
N TYR A 63 2.08 -6.12 -8.29
CA TYR A 63 1.00 -7.09 -8.32
C TYR A 63 -0.39 -6.43 -8.17
N TRP A 64 -0.47 -5.17 -7.74
CA TRP A 64 -1.71 -4.45 -7.48
C TRP A 64 -2.67 -4.47 -8.69
N PRO A 65 -2.26 -4.16 -9.95
CA PRO A 65 -3.18 -4.25 -11.09
C PRO A 65 -3.82 -5.63 -11.28
N PHE A 66 -3.11 -6.71 -10.91
CA PHE A 66 -3.64 -8.07 -10.99
C PHE A 66 -4.59 -8.40 -9.84
N MET A 67 -4.41 -7.79 -8.66
CA MET A 67 -5.37 -7.86 -7.54
C MET A 67 -6.68 -7.14 -7.86
N ASP A 68 -6.62 -6.04 -8.62
CA ASP A 68 -7.79 -5.24 -8.98
C ASP A 68 -8.50 -5.81 -10.23
N SER A 69 -7.77 -6.44 -11.16
CA SER A 69 -8.33 -7.19 -12.31
C SER A 69 -9.16 -8.44 -11.94
N ASP A 70 -9.41 -8.67 -10.65
CA ASP A 70 -9.78 -9.92 -9.97
C ASP A 70 -9.45 -11.18 -10.79
N CYS A 71 -8.16 -11.36 -11.09
CA CYS A 71 -7.70 -12.54 -11.82
C CYS A 71 -8.08 -13.85 -11.12
N HIS A 72 -8.22 -13.80 -9.78
CA HIS A 72 -8.70 -14.85 -8.91
C HIS A 72 -8.81 -14.30 -7.47
N LYS A 73 -9.98 -14.34 -6.82
CA LYS A 73 -10.22 -13.81 -5.45
C LYS A 73 -9.13 -14.06 -4.40
N ASN A 74 -8.58 -15.29 -4.35
CA ASN A 74 -7.47 -15.64 -3.43
C ASN A 74 -6.11 -14.96 -3.75
N PHE A 75 -5.94 -14.23 -4.85
CA PHE A 75 -4.66 -13.67 -5.27
C PHE A 75 -4.20 -12.56 -4.33
N ARG A 76 -5.05 -11.56 -4.04
CA ARG A 76 -4.78 -10.48 -3.07
C ARG A 76 -4.35 -11.07 -1.71
N LEU A 77 -5.16 -11.98 -1.16
CA LEU A 77 -4.84 -12.69 0.10
C LEU A 77 -3.53 -13.50 0.02
N THR A 78 -3.23 -14.13 -1.11
CA THR A 78 -1.99 -14.92 -1.27
C THR A 78 -0.75 -14.03 -1.28
N VAL A 79 -0.81 -12.86 -1.92
CA VAL A 79 0.29 -11.88 -1.91
C VAL A 79 0.37 -11.23 -0.53
N CYS A 80 -0.66 -10.48 -0.13
CA CYS A 80 -0.70 -9.74 1.13
C CYS A 80 -0.41 -10.63 2.33
N GLY A 81 -1.09 -11.76 2.48
CA GLY A 81 -0.87 -12.70 3.59
C GLY A 81 0.53 -13.32 3.64
N THR A 82 1.30 -13.28 2.54
CA THR A 82 2.68 -13.78 2.52
C THR A 82 3.72 -12.74 2.94
N PHE A 83 3.47 -11.45 2.65
CA PHE A 83 4.39 -10.35 3.00
C PHE A 83 3.97 -9.59 4.27
N LEU A 84 2.68 -9.61 4.61
CA LEU A 84 2.08 -9.04 5.81
C LEU A 84 1.39 -10.18 6.57
N PRO A 85 2.13 -11.15 7.12
CA PRO A 85 1.53 -12.34 7.72
C PRO A 85 0.64 -11.93 8.91
N LYS A 86 -0.52 -12.59 9.07
CA LYS A 86 -1.51 -12.22 10.11
C LYS A 86 -0.88 -12.39 11.49
N CYS A 87 -1.05 -11.38 12.34
CA CYS A 87 -0.66 -11.38 13.75
C CYS A 87 -1.89 -11.49 14.66
N SER A 88 -1.69 -11.79 15.94
CA SER A 88 -2.72 -11.69 16.98
C SER A 88 -2.03 -11.28 18.29
N THR A 89 -2.60 -10.28 18.98
CA THR A 89 -2.02 -9.67 20.19
C THR A 89 -1.69 -10.74 21.23
N GLY A 90 -0.55 -10.60 21.90
CA GLY A 90 -0.04 -11.59 22.86
C GLY A 90 0.54 -12.88 22.26
N SER A 91 0.54 -13.06 20.92
CA SER A 91 1.19 -14.19 20.26
C SER A 91 2.37 -13.73 19.39
N THR A 92 3.52 -14.40 19.51
CA THR A 92 4.68 -14.22 18.61
C THR A 92 4.47 -14.89 17.25
N ALA A 93 3.58 -15.89 17.16
CA ALA A 93 3.34 -16.65 15.95
C ALA A 93 2.53 -15.87 14.91
N THR A 94 2.97 -15.92 13.65
CA THR A 94 2.26 -15.30 12.52
C THR A 94 1.64 -16.36 11.60
N VAL A 95 0.53 -16.01 10.93
CA VAL A 95 -0.28 -16.95 10.13
C VAL A 95 -0.20 -16.59 8.64
N LEU A 96 0.36 -17.52 7.85
CA LEU A 96 0.52 -17.43 6.39
C LEU A 96 -0.66 -18.08 5.63
N PRO A 97 -0.86 -17.77 4.33
CA PRO A 97 -1.81 -18.48 3.47
C PRO A 97 -1.62 -19.99 3.45
N CYS A 98 -2.72 -20.73 3.38
CA CYS A 98 -2.67 -22.17 3.17
C CYS A 98 -2.12 -22.50 1.77
N ARG A 99 -1.46 -23.66 1.65
CA ARG A 99 -0.97 -24.21 0.38
C ARG A 99 -2.04 -24.26 -0.70
N GLU A 100 -3.25 -24.67 -0.32
CA GLU A 100 -4.41 -24.78 -1.18
C GLU A 100 -4.91 -23.40 -1.64
N THR A 101 -4.88 -22.39 -0.77
CA THR A 101 -5.18 -20.98 -1.10
C THR A 101 -4.21 -20.46 -2.16
N CYS A 102 -2.90 -20.69 -1.97
CA CYS A 102 -1.87 -20.31 -2.93
C CYS A 102 -2.02 -21.03 -4.28
N PHE A 103 -2.25 -22.35 -4.30
CA PHE A 103 -2.42 -23.08 -5.56
C PHE A 103 -3.66 -22.64 -6.34
N SER A 104 -4.75 -22.33 -5.64
CA SER A 104 -5.96 -21.75 -6.22
C SER A 104 -5.67 -20.40 -6.87
N ALA A 105 -5.03 -19.46 -6.14
CA ALA A 105 -4.60 -18.18 -6.69
C ALA A 105 -3.63 -18.33 -7.88
N LYS A 106 -2.66 -19.25 -7.78
CA LYS A 106 -1.70 -19.53 -8.86
C LYS A 106 -2.41 -20.04 -10.11
N ARG A 107 -3.39 -20.93 -9.98
CA ARG A 107 -4.12 -21.50 -11.11
C ARG A 107 -4.90 -20.43 -11.88
N GLY A 108 -5.65 -19.56 -11.19
CA GLY A 108 -6.43 -18.52 -11.86
C GLY A 108 -5.57 -17.35 -12.39
N CYS A 109 -4.59 -16.89 -11.62
CA CYS A 109 -3.89 -15.64 -11.95
C CYS A 109 -2.64 -15.79 -12.84
N SER A 110 -2.02 -16.98 -12.96
CA SER A 110 -0.73 -17.13 -13.68
C SER A 110 -0.80 -16.72 -15.15
N GLN A 111 -1.94 -16.89 -15.82
CA GLN A 111 -2.11 -16.49 -17.22
C GLN A 111 -2.20 -14.97 -17.36
N LYS A 112 -3.07 -14.30 -16.60
CA LYS A 112 -3.17 -12.82 -16.60
C LYS A 112 -1.83 -12.17 -16.26
N LEU A 113 -1.13 -12.68 -15.24
CA LEU A 113 0.23 -12.25 -14.89
C LEU A 113 1.19 -12.34 -16.09
N LYS A 114 1.23 -13.51 -16.77
CA LYS A 114 2.10 -13.72 -17.94
C LYS A 114 1.76 -12.77 -19.10
N GLN A 115 0.48 -12.48 -19.33
CA GLN A 115 0.02 -11.53 -20.34
C GLN A 115 0.47 -10.10 -20.00
N GLY A 116 0.35 -9.67 -18.73
CA GLY A 116 0.90 -8.41 -18.22
C GLY A 116 2.41 -8.45 -17.92
N GLY A 117 3.20 -9.18 -18.71
CA GLY A 117 4.67 -9.21 -18.64
C GLY A 117 5.31 -9.77 -17.35
N THR A 118 4.52 -10.25 -16.38
CA THR A 118 4.99 -10.64 -15.05
C THR A 118 4.88 -12.15 -14.83
N LYS A 119 5.97 -12.85 -14.50
CA LYS A 119 5.90 -14.28 -14.17
C LYS A 119 5.45 -14.46 -12.71
N TRP A 120 4.74 -15.56 -12.41
CA TRP A 120 4.42 -15.93 -11.02
C TRP A 120 5.71 -15.96 -10.16
N PRO A 121 5.76 -15.26 -9.02
CA PRO A 121 6.97 -15.14 -8.22
C PRO A 121 7.28 -16.44 -7.46
N ASN A 122 7.86 -17.42 -8.15
CA ASN A 122 8.16 -18.74 -7.57
C ASN A 122 9.26 -18.73 -6.49
N ARG A 123 9.95 -17.60 -6.24
CA ARG A 123 10.85 -17.43 -5.08
C ARG A 123 10.04 -17.10 -3.81
N GLN A 124 9.19 -16.08 -3.88
CA GLN A 124 8.39 -15.56 -2.76
C GLN A 124 7.10 -16.37 -2.50
N LEU A 125 6.40 -16.79 -3.56
CA LEU A 125 5.10 -17.49 -3.54
C LEU A 125 5.21 -18.95 -4.04
N LYS A 126 6.23 -19.71 -3.61
CA LYS A 126 6.32 -21.16 -3.90
C LYS A 126 5.27 -21.91 -3.08
N CYS A 127 4.12 -22.26 -3.66
CA CYS A 127 2.98 -22.78 -2.89
C CYS A 127 3.29 -23.99 -1.98
N ASN A 128 4.21 -24.87 -2.38
CA ASN A 128 4.65 -26.01 -1.55
C ASN A 128 5.37 -25.62 -0.24
N ARG A 129 5.84 -24.37 -0.09
CA ARG A 129 6.41 -23.84 1.17
C ARG A 129 5.34 -23.47 2.21
N PHE A 130 4.06 -23.42 1.84
CA PHE A 130 2.98 -23.17 2.81
C PHE A 130 2.48 -24.48 3.45
N ARG A 131 1.96 -24.36 4.69
CA ARG A 131 1.28 -25.44 5.40
C ARG A 131 0.00 -25.84 4.66
N ARG A 132 -0.36 -27.13 4.67
CA ARG A 132 -1.67 -27.59 4.19
C ARG A 132 -2.75 -27.22 5.20
N LYS A 133 -3.99 -26.99 4.74
CA LYS A 133 -5.18 -26.75 5.60
C LYS A 133 -5.34 -27.73 6.77
N ARG A 134 -4.88 -28.98 6.61
CA ARG A 134 -4.96 -30.06 7.63
C ARG A 134 -3.77 -30.12 8.62
N GLN A 135 -2.82 -29.18 8.54
CA GLN A 135 -1.54 -29.21 9.29
C GLN A 135 -1.41 -28.04 10.29
N GLY A 136 -2.54 -27.51 10.77
CA GLY A 136 -2.63 -26.39 11.69
C GLY A 136 -3.19 -25.11 11.04
N SER A 137 -3.09 -23.99 11.77
CA SER A 137 -3.64 -22.70 11.35
C SER A 137 -2.93 -22.12 10.12
N CYS A 138 -3.72 -21.67 9.13
CA CYS A 138 -3.28 -20.96 7.93
C CYS A 138 -4.46 -20.16 7.33
N LEU A 139 -4.18 -19.12 6.55
CA LEU A 139 -5.22 -18.28 5.94
C LEU A 139 -5.92 -19.06 4.81
N LYS A 140 -7.20 -19.38 5.04
CA LYS A 140 -8.10 -20.08 4.12
C LYS A 140 -8.54 -19.13 2.99
N ALA A 141 -9.28 -19.64 2.00
CA ALA A 141 -9.78 -18.81 0.90
C ALA A 141 -10.70 -17.69 1.40
N VAL A 142 -10.64 -16.52 0.76
CA VAL A 142 -11.55 -15.39 1.08
C VAL A 142 -12.99 -15.75 0.68
N PRO A 143 -13.99 -15.50 1.56
CA PRO A 143 -15.40 -15.52 1.18
C PRO A 143 -15.71 -14.45 0.11
N ASN A 144 -16.80 -14.60 -0.63
CA ASN A 144 -17.20 -13.65 -1.68
C ASN A 144 -17.67 -12.28 -1.14
N HIS A 145 -17.85 -12.14 0.17
CA HIS A 145 -18.34 -10.92 0.81
C HIS A 145 -17.46 -10.58 2.02
N MET A 146 -16.52 -9.64 1.84
CA MET A 146 -15.90 -8.91 2.94
C MET A 146 -15.87 -7.44 2.56
N ALA A 147 -16.59 -6.61 3.31
CA ALA A 147 -16.48 -5.16 3.18
C ALA A 147 -15.07 -4.73 3.62
N PRO A 148 -14.43 -3.76 2.95
CA PRO A 148 -13.16 -3.21 3.40
C PRO A 148 -13.31 -2.61 4.81
N ALA A 149 -12.35 -2.88 5.69
CA ALA A 149 -12.24 -2.14 6.94
C ALA A 149 -11.99 -0.65 6.64
N PRO A 150 -12.62 0.30 7.36
CA PRO A 150 -12.39 1.72 7.16
C PRO A 150 -10.91 2.09 7.28
N LEU A 151 -10.45 2.96 6.40
CA LEU A 151 -9.14 3.60 6.55
C LEU A 151 -9.21 4.51 7.77
N ARG A 152 -8.22 4.47 8.66
CA ARG A 152 -8.06 5.42 9.76
C ARG A 152 -6.61 5.90 9.78
N TYR A 153 -6.42 7.17 9.42
CA TYR A 153 -5.22 7.95 9.68
C TYR A 153 -5.68 9.14 10.52
N ALA A 154 -4.94 9.44 11.58
CA ALA A 154 -5.44 10.25 12.71
C ALA A 154 -4.66 11.56 12.90
N TYR A 155 -4.05 12.07 11.83
CA TYR A 155 -3.37 13.36 11.84
C TYR A 155 -3.63 14.10 10.53
N CYS A 156 -4.25 15.27 10.63
CA CYS A 156 -4.52 16.17 9.53
C CYS A 156 -3.70 17.45 9.70
N GLU A 157 -3.15 17.94 8.59
CA GLU A 157 -2.21 19.06 8.56
C GLU A 157 -2.39 19.91 7.31
N GLN A 158 -1.80 21.11 7.31
CA GLN A 158 -1.92 22.05 6.19
C GLN A 158 -1.20 21.53 4.94
N ASN A 159 -1.81 21.75 3.77
CA ASN A 159 -1.26 21.33 2.50
C ASN A 159 -0.19 22.31 1.99
N THR A 160 1.06 21.96 2.25
CA THR A 160 2.28 22.71 1.91
C THR A 160 2.75 22.55 0.46
N PHE A 161 2.19 21.62 -0.32
CA PHE A 161 2.64 21.35 -1.69
C PHE A 161 2.20 22.47 -2.65
N SER A 162 3.15 23.06 -3.38
CA SER A 162 2.91 24.24 -4.23
C SER A 162 1.82 24.03 -5.30
N ALA A 163 1.74 22.82 -5.88
CA ALA A 163 0.71 22.44 -6.83
C ALA A 163 -0.72 22.43 -6.25
N CYS A 164 -0.86 22.44 -4.93
CA CYS A 164 -2.13 22.34 -4.20
C CYS A 164 -2.61 23.69 -3.63
N ALA A 165 -1.81 24.75 -3.72
CA ALA A 165 -2.07 26.03 -3.05
C ALA A 165 -3.38 26.72 -3.47
N ASN A 166 -3.88 26.45 -4.68
CA ASN A 166 -5.10 27.05 -5.24
C ASN A 166 -6.34 26.15 -5.09
N LEU A 167 -6.28 25.07 -4.30
CA LEU A 167 -7.42 24.17 -4.08
C LEU A 167 -8.28 24.61 -2.88
N SER A 168 -9.58 24.30 -2.95
CA SER A 168 -10.53 24.48 -1.84
C SER A 168 -10.20 23.59 -0.62
N LEU A 169 -9.67 22.40 -0.87
CA LEU A 169 -9.27 21.43 0.17
C LEU A 169 -7.79 21.63 0.53
N GLN A 170 -7.55 22.47 1.54
CA GLN A 170 -6.19 22.84 1.99
C GLN A 170 -5.67 21.98 3.15
N ILE A 171 -6.45 21.03 3.67
CA ILE A 171 -6.03 20.11 4.72
C ILE A 171 -5.79 18.71 4.13
N ARG A 172 -4.64 18.12 4.46
CA ARG A 172 -4.17 16.80 4.00
C ARG A 172 -3.84 15.88 5.16
N THR A 173 -3.59 14.60 4.87
CA THR A 173 -2.94 13.65 5.79
C THR A 173 -1.72 13.00 5.15
N LEU A 174 -0.79 12.51 5.98
CA LEU A 174 0.26 11.58 5.59
C LEU A 174 0.36 10.40 6.58
N PRO A 175 0.86 9.23 6.15
CA PRO A 175 1.32 8.94 4.79
C PRO A 175 0.19 8.80 3.78
N ASN A 176 0.50 9.07 2.52
CA ASN A 176 -0.45 8.93 1.42
C ASN A 176 -0.80 7.45 1.11
N MET A 177 -1.66 7.22 0.10
CA MET A 177 -2.09 5.86 -0.30
C MET A 177 -0.98 4.95 -0.89
N PHE A 178 0.27 5.40 -0.89
CA PHE A 178 1.46 4.64 -1.27
C PHE A 178 2.47 4.50 -0.12
N LEU A 179 2.03 4.79 1.12
CA LEU A 179 2.84 4.78 2.34
C LEU A 179 4.09 5.70 2.27
N GLN A 180 3.96 6.82 1.56
CA GLN A 180 4.96 7.88 1.52
C GLN A 180 4.61 8.93 2.58
N SER A 181 5.57 9.23 3.46
CA SER A 181 5.47 10.27 4.50
C SER A 181 6.57 11.34 4.42
N ASP A 182 7.66 11.10 3.67
CA ASP A 182 8.69 12.11 3.40
C ASP A 182 8.18 13.08 2.32
N GLU A 183 7.79 14.30 2.71
CA GLU A 183 7.31 15.35 1.81
C GLU A 183 8.28 15.65 0.67
N ARG A 184 9.59 15.57 0.89
CA ARG A 184 10.60 15.81 -0.15
C ARG A 184 10.59 14.70 -1.21
N ILE A 185 10.29 13.46 -0.83
CA ILE A 185 10.11 12.35 -1.78
C ILE A 185 8.79 12.52 -2.55
N ILE A 186 7.72 12.97 -1.87
CA ILE A 186 6.43 13.24 -2.48
C ILE A 186 6.55 14.41 -3.48
N GLN A 187 7.18 15.52 -3.10
CA GLN A 187 7.45 16.67 -3.97
C GLN A 187 8.30 16.28 -5.18
N LEU A 188 9.36 15.47 -5.00
CA LEU A 188 10.16 14.97 -6.11
C LEU A 188 9.36 14.11 -7.11
N GLU A 189 8.33 13.41 -6.63
CA GLU A 189 7.43 12.65 -7.50
C GLU A 189 6.36 13.55 -8.14
N MET A 190 5.80 14.52 -7.42
CA MET A 190 4.86 15.51 -7.97
C MET A 190 5.51 16.40 -9.04
N ASN A 191 6.79 16.78 -8.86
CA ASN A 191 7.56 17.54 -9.84
C ASN A 191 7.71 16.80 -11.19
N GLN A 192 7.59 15.47 -11.22
CA GLN A 192 7.60 14.71 -12.49
C GLN A 192 6.35 14.97 -13.34
N TYR A 193 5.31 15.60 -12.79
CA TYR A 193 4.10 16.01 -13.49
C TYR A 193 4.04 17.52 -13.80
N GLU A 194 5.08 18.29 -13.46
CA GLU A 194 5.07 19.75 -13.62
C GLU A 194 4.80 20.17 -15.08
N ALA A 195 5.42 19.49 -16.06
CA ALA A 195 5.16 19.77 -17.48
C ALA A 195 3.72 19.44 -17.92
N LEU A 196 3.04 18.51 -17.25
CA LEU A 196 1.63 18.18 -17.51
C LEU A 196 0.69 19.18 -16.85
N LEU A 197 1.03 19.69 -15.67
CA LEU A 197 0.33 20.82 -15.04
C LEU A 197 0.45 22.10 -15.89
N GLN A 198 1.63 22.34 -16.45
CA GLN A 198 1.89 23.49 -17.33
C GLN A 198 1.16 23.40 -18.68
N SER A 199 0.89 22.19 -19.22
CA SER A 199 0.13 22.04 -20.46
C SER A 199 -1.38 22.30 -20.32
N ARG A 200 -1.90 22.31 -19.08
CA ARG A 200 -3.32 22.58 -18.75
C ARG A 200 -4.30 21.68 -19.51
N CYS A 201 -3.95 20.41 -19.69
CA CYS A 201 -4.83 19.44 -20.35
C CYS A 201 -6.18 19.23 -19.63
N HIS A 202 -6.27 19.48 -18.32
CA HIS A 202 -7.52 19.47 -17.57
C HIS A 202 -7.41 20.32 -16.29
N ASP A 203 -8.45 21.09 -15.95
CA ASP A 203 -8.45 21.96 -14.77
C ASP A 203 -8.30 21.16 -13.46
N ASN A 204 -8.93 19.99 -13.39
CA ASN A 204 -8.90 19.12 -12.20
C ASN A 204 -7.61 18.29 -12.06
N LEU A 205 -6.59 18.47 -12.92
CA LEU A 205 -5.33 17.72 -12.82
C LEU A 205 -4.60 18.00 -11.50
N ALA A 206 -4.54 19.27 -11.06
CA ALA A 206 -3.94 19.64 -9.78
C ALA A 206 -4.68 18.98 -8.61
N PHE A 207 -6.02 19.03 -8.62
CA PHE A 207 -6.87 18.37 -7.64
C PHE A 207 -6.58 16.86 -7.55
N LEU A 208 -6.52 16.17 -8.70
CA LEU A 208 -6.20 14.75 -8.75
C LEU A 208 -4.81 14.47 -8.15
N LEU A 209 -3.76 15.14 -8.63
CA LEU A 209 -2.40 14.94 -8.11
C LEU A 209 -2.32 15.17 -6.59
N CYS A 210 -2.95 16.25 -6.10
CA CYS A 210 -2.99 16.56 -4.68
C CYS A 210 -3.71 15.48 -3.88
N GLY A 211 -4.93 15.08 -4.23
CA GLY A 211 -5.64 14.03 -3.48
C GLY A 211 -5.00 12.64 -3.56
N VAL A 212 -4.13 12.39 -4.55
CA VAL A 212 -3.38 11.14 -4.71
C VAL A 212 -2.10 11.13 -3.89
N PHE A 213 -1.34 12.22 -3.91
CA PHE A 213 -0.03 12.33 -3.26
C PHE A 213 -0.08 12.91 -1.85
N ALA A 214 -1.13 13.67 -1.54
CA ALA A 214 -1.41 14.36 -0.28
C ALA A 214 -2.93 14.29 0.04
N PRO A 215 -3.47 13.09 0.34
CA PRO A 215 -4.92 12.86 0.42
C PRO A 215 -5.65 13.79 1.38
N PHE A 216 -6.85 14.21 0.98
CA PHE A 216 -7.57 15.29 1.63
C PHE A 216 -8.14 14.86 2.98
N CYS A 217 -8.18 15.80 3.93
CA CYS A 217 -8.90 15.67 5.19
C CYS A 217 -9.98 16.77 5.23
N PRO A 218 -11.24 16.47 4.85
CA PRO A 218 -12.28 17.50 4.75
C PRO A 218 -12.68 18.10 6.11
N ASN A 219 -12.39 17.40 7.21
CA ASN A 219 -12.65 17.77 8.59
C ASN A 219 -11.85 16.88 9.56
N ASP A 220 -11.35 17.47 10.65
CA ASP A 220 -10.36 16.88 11.59
C ASP A 220 -10.79 15.57 12.29
N GLN A 221 -12.06 15.18 12.18
CA GLN A 221 -12.61 13.99 12.85
C GLN A 221 -12.92 12.81 11.91
N GLN A 222 -12.86 12.99 10.59
CA GLN A 222 -13.16 11.92 9.63
C GLN A 222 -11.89 11.23 9.13
N PRO A 223 -12.02 9.99 8.62
CA PRO A 223 -10.97 9.42 7.78
C PRO A 223 -10.74 10.31 6.56
N PHE A 224 -9.47 10.43 6.17
CA PHE A 224 -9.10 11.08 4.93
C PHE A 224 -9.84 10.48 3.72
N VAL A 225 -10.04 11.31 2.69
CA VAL A 225 -10.69 10.91 1.45
C VAL A 225 -9.72 11.01 0.26
N LEU A 226 -9.94 10.14 -0.72
CA LEU A 226 -9.27 10.17 -2.01
C LEU A 226 -10.16 10.89 -3.04
N PRO A 227 -9.60 11.39 -4.16
CA PRO A 227 -10.39 11.86 -5.28
C PRO A 227 -11.41 10.81 -5.73
N CYS A 228 -12.61 11.24 -6.12
CA CYS A 228 -13.58 10.36 -6.75
C CYS A 228 -13.04 9.83 -8.09
N ARG A 229 -13.34 8.56 -8.38
CA ARG A 229 -12.94 7.88 -9.62
C ARG A 229 -13.37 8.65 -10.86
N GLU A 230 -14.56 9.23 -10.82
CA GLU A 230 -15.17 9.97 -11.92
C GLU A 230 -14.27 11.16 -12.33
N THR A 231 -13.79 11.95 -11.36
CA THR A 231 -12.83 13.05 -11.59
C THR A 231 -11.47 12.55 -12.09
N CYS A 232 -11.04 11.36 -11.66
CA CYS A 232 -9.83 10.74 -12.21
C CYS A 232 -10.03 10.36 -13.68
N GLU A 233 -11.16 9.75 -14.04
CA GLU A 233 -11.46 9.28 -15.40
C GLU A 233 -11.59 10.46 -16.38
N GLU A 234 -12.16 11.59 -15.96
CA GLU A 234 -12.15 12.86 -16.69
C GLU A 234 -10.72 13.34 -17.00
N VAL A 235 -9.85 13.38 -15.98
CA VAL A 235 -8.45 13.80 -16.12
C VAL A 235 -7.65 12.81 -16.97
N GLU A 236 -7.81 11.49 -16.79
CA GLU A 236 -7.13 10.48 -17.61
C GLU A 236 -7.56 10.60 -19.08
N MET A 237 -8.85 10.81 -19.35
CA MET A 237 -9.37 11.00 -20.71
C MET A 237 -8.80 12.25 -21.39
N ALA A 238 -8.72 13.38 -20.68
CA ALA A 238 -8.23 14.64 -21.24
C ALA A 238 -6.69 14.73 -21.32
N CYS A 239 -5.96 14.11 -20.39
CA CYS A 239 -4.52 14.28 -20.26
C CYS A 239 -3.67 13.10 -20.78
N ALA A 240 -4.23 11.92 -21.08
CA ALA A 240 -3.43 10.75 -21.43
C ALA A 240 -2.63 10.90 -22.73
N GLU A 241 -3.18 11.51 -23.78
CA GLU A 241 -2.46 11.75 -25.04
C GLU A 241 -1.33 12.78 -24.85
N GLU A 242 -1.62 13.88 -24.16
CA GLU A 242 -0.65 14.92 -23.84
C GLU A 242 0.48 14.39 -22.94
N PHE A 243 0.16 13.49 -22.00
CA PHE A 243 1.16 12.75 -21.22
C PHE A 243 2.03 11.87 -22.13
N GLN A 244 1.45 11.07 -23.04
CA GLN A 244 2.24 10.27 -23.97
C GLN A 244 3.16 11.16 -24.83
N ARG A 245 2.69 12.33 -25.27
CA ARG A 245 3.49 13.29 -26.04
C ARG A 245 4.67 13.84 -25.23
N LEU A 246 4.42 14.33 -24.01
CA LEU A 246 5.44 14.93 -23.13
C LEU A 246 6.46 13.90 -22.63
N TYR A 247 6.01 12.70 -22.27
CA TYR A 247 6.82 11.66 -21.63
C TYR A 247 7.23 10.53 -22.60
N ARG A 248 7.41 10.86 -23.88
CA ARG A 248 8.01 9.98 -24.92
C ARG A 248 7.33 8.62 -25.09
N GLY A 249 6.00 8.60 -25.10
CA GLY A 249 5.18 7.40 -25.29
C GLY A 249 5.08 6.52 -24.05
N LEU A 250 5.45 7.00 -22.86
CA LEU A 250 5.19 6.27 -21.62
C LEU A 250 3.67 6.12 -21.38
N PRO A 251 3.22 4.96 -20.87
CA PRO A 251 1.82 4.74 -20.55
C PRO A 251 1.37 5.59 -19.35
N TRP A 252 0.07 5.82 -19.22
CA TRP A 252 -0.51 6.58 -18.11
C TRP A 252 0.00 6.08 -16.74
N PRO A 253 0.43 6.98 -15.82
CA PRO A 253 1.14 6.60 -14.60
C PRO A 253 0.38 5.58 -13.77
N ALA A 254 1.09 4.53 -13.32
CA ALA A 254 0.46 3.46 -12.55
C ALA A 254 -0.27 3.98 -11.30
N LYS A 255 0.26 5.02 -10.63
CA LYS A 255 -0.38 5.65 -9.47
C LYS A 255 -1.65 6.43 -9.81
N LEU A 256 -1.86 6.85 -11.05
CA LEU A 256 -3.04 7.62 -11.49
C LEU A 256 -4.12 6.76 -12.19
N GLN A 257 -4.03 5.43 -12.09
CA GLN A 257 -5.00 4.53 -12.72
C GLN A 257 -6.34 4.51 -11.96
N CYS A 258 -7.42 4.95 -12.62
CA CYS A 258 -8.62 5.36 -11.90
C CYS A 258 -9.41 4.26 -11.17
N HIS A 259 -9.22 2.99 -11.57
CA HIS A 259 -9.80 1.83 -10.87
C HIS A 259 -9.40 1.71 -9.39
N ARG A 260 -8.33 2.40 -8.96
CA ARG A 260 -7.83 2.40 -7.57
C ARG A 260 -8.59 3.34 -6.64
N TYR A 261 -9.39 4.24 -7.20
CA TYR A 261 -10.13 5.24 -6.43
C TYR A 261 -11.57 4.80 -6.12
N PRO A 262 -12.12 5.23 -4.96
CA PRO A 262 -13.55 5.12 -4.68
C PRO A 262 -14.38 5.84 -5.73
N SER A 263 -15.54 5.28 -6.08
CA SER A 263 -16.58 5.97 -6.88
C SER A 263 -17.51 6.72 -5.94
N GLY A 264 -18.03 7.87 -6.36
CA GLY A 264 -19.06 8.61 -5.62
C GLY A 264 -20.36 7.82 -5.36
N SER A 265 -20.59 6.74 -6.12
CA SER A 265 -21.72 5.81 -5.92
C SER A 265 -21.44 4.68 -4.90
N SER A 266 -20.24 4.61 -4.34
CA SER A 266 -19.80 3.53 -3.45
C SER A 266 -20.05 3.84 -1.96
N GLN A 267 -19.93 2.82 -1.10
CA GLN A 267 -20.01 3.01 0.37
C GLN A 267 -18.81 3.75 0.98
N GLN A 268 -17.76 4.03 0.19
CA GLN A 268 -16.57 4.75 0.63
C GLN A 268 -16.62 6.19 0.12
N ALA A 269 -16.56 7.15 1.04
CA ALA A 269 -16.51 8.57 0.71
C ALA A 269 -15.27 8.92 -0.13
N CYS A 270 -15.45 9.90 -1.03
CA CYS A 270 -14.44 10.44 -1.93
C CYS A 270 -14.66 11.95 -2.07
N ALA A 271 -13.62 12.68 -2.49
CA ALA A 271 -13.71 14.12 -2.73
C ALA A 271 -13.87 14.46 -4.21
N THR A 272 -14.69 15.47 -4.48
CA THR A 272 -14.80 16.13 -5.80
C THR A 272 -14.13 17.52 -5.79
N PRO A 273 -13.78 18.09 -6.95
CA PRO A 273 -13.23 19.45 -7.05
C PRO A 273 -14.16 20.55 -6.51
N ASN A 274 -15.47 20.28 -6.46
CA ASN A 274 -16.49 21.21 -5.99
C ASN A 274 -16.68 21.16 -4.46
N ASP A 275 -16.02 20.22 -3.77
CA ASP A 275 -16.15 20.08 -2.33
C ASP A 275 -15.41 21.24 -1.65
N ALA A 276 -16.17 22.11 -0.98
CA ALA A 276 -15.61 23.10 -0.09
C ALA A 276 -15.05 22.42 1.17
N ALA A 277 -13.98 22.98 1.73
CA ALA A 277 -13.62 22.67 3.11
C ALA A 277 -14.82 23.05 4.02
N ILE A 278 -15.36 22.07 4.74
CA ILE A 278 -16.37 22.34 5.77
C ILE A 278 -15.59 22.82 6.99
N ALA A 279 -15.63 24.14 7.21
CA ALA A 279 -15.02 24.81 8.36
C ALA A 279 -15.64 24.38 9.70
#